data_AF-A0A4Z1FHF3-F1
#
_entry.id   AF-A0A4Z1FHF3-F1
#
_cell.length_a   1.000
_cell.length_b   1.000
_cell.length_c   1.000
_cell.angle_alpha   90.00
_cell.angle_beta   90.00
_cell.angle_gamma   90.00
#
_symmetry.space_group_name_H-M   'P 1'
#
loop_
_entity.id
_entity.type
_entity.pdbx_description
1 polymer ?
#
loop_
_entity_poly.entity_id
_entity_poly.type
_entity_poly.pdbx_seq_one_letter_code
_entity_poly.pdbx_strand_id
1 'polypeptide(L)'
;MVSSTFSDMLKSPYHPDHIFGDEDTWYDAPADLPQQEIEEYFDALEDHNFRIGLAASFLTEAKTNRFVNNPERNYWPILPTATLNDEITVFVTDENLRNDAAEYTQLQGICAKLSNLHENHERDIQVEDCTIDMTLKKLWAITQTLYEPDNIYTGSDYKRKRDLVLEKINECSRTKERLETEYIDTVSKLAKEAGAISQEWKREGRERDAQLAERQMRVNDSDTQRRLQDALGEKALLERRLFGLQADNEFLEIRIDRYQEGYNHLRRVRDGAFGEHNQTINRAIEQRNNERLRVRNLQAHLRTHRKAIILERRRRDIAREDCSGLLRNLDMARGELASARRDPLEARNGADYLNHGVDQLKMRLSDQRNWSDELEMHAMQGEVFKRMGGTWEPSIYKRRLEEDEDREMEERTAKRARNY
;
A
#
# COMPACT_ATOMS: atom_id res chain seq x y z
N MET A 1 44.24 8.81 -110.53
CA MET A 1 44.54 7.44 -110.02
C MET A 1 45.97 7.15 -110.45
N VAL A 2 46.97 6.87 -109.61
CA VAL A 2 47.05 6.37 -108.22
C VAL A 2 48.35 6.99 -107.65
N SER A 3 48.23 7.70 -106.52
CA SER A 3 48.87 7.38 -105.23
C SER A 3 50.39 7.11 -105.29
N SER A 4 51.18 7.95 -104.63
CA SER A 4 51.95 7.51 -103.46
C SER A 4 52.63 8.72 -102.80
N THR A 5 51.86 9.47 -102.01
CA THR A 5 52.38 10.43 -101.03
C THR A 5 52.68 9.76 -99.67
N PHE A 6 52.67 8.43 -99.62
CA PHE A 6 52.92 7.67 -98.38
C PHE A 6 54.34 7.08 -98.31
N SER A 7 54.98 6.79 -99.45
CA SER A 7 56.32 6.18 -99.46
C SER A 7 57.47 7.14 -99.13
N ASP A 8 57.30 8.44 -99.40
CA ASP A 8 58.33 9.46 -99.12
C ASP A 8 58.25 10.00 -97.68
N MET A 9 57.12 9.82 -96.98
CA MET A 9 56.99 10.16 -95.55
C MET A 9 57.71 9.15 -94.64
N LEU A 10 57.88 7.90 -95.10
CA LEU A 10 58.62 6.83 -94.40
C LEU A 10 60.15 6.97 -94.48
N LYS A 11 60.66 7.93 -95.27
CA LYS A 11 62.10 8.25 -95.33
C LYS A 11 62.46 9.51 -94.54
N SER A 12 61.50 10.10 -93.84
CA SER A 12 61.75 11.20 -92.92
C SER A 12 62.44 10.65 -91.67
N PRO A 13 63.57 11.22 -91.22
CA PRO A 13 64.20 10.85 -89.94
C PRO A 13 63.34 11.15 -88.71
N TYR A 14 62.14 11.70 -88.90
CA TYR A 14 61.17 12.04 -87.85
C TYR A 14 59.85 11.24 -87.96
N HIS A 15 59.84 10.08 -88.64
CA HIS A 15 58.66 9.22 -88.68
C HIS A 15 58.38 8.61 -87.28
N PRO A 16 57.14 8.56 -86.78
CA PRO A 16 56.82 8.04 -85.44
C PRO A 16 57.29 6.59 -85.22
N ASP A 17 57.25 5.75 -86.26
CA ASP A 17 57.73 4.36 -86.20
C ASP A 17 59.28 4.26 -86.15
N HIS A 18 60.01 5.36 -86.31
CA HIS A 18 61.46 5.45 -86.04
C HIS A 18 61.78 6.09 -84.67
N ILE A 19 60.78 6.67 -84.01
CA ILE A 19 60.91 7.31 -82.69
C ILE A 19 60.37 6.37 -81.59
N PHE A 20 59.42 5.51 -81.92
CA PHE A 20 58.91 4.46 -81.05
C PHE A 20 59.32 3.09 -81.59
N GLY A 21 60.56 2.71 -81.27
CA GLY A 21 61.00 1.33 -81.39
C GLY A 21 60.17 0.38 -80.53
N ASP A 22 60.17 -0.86 -80.95
CA ASP A 22 59.57 -2.06 -80.40
C ASP A 22 59.83 -2.17 -78.88
N GLU A 23 58.90 -2.78 -78.13
CA GLU A 23 58.95 -2.87 -76.65
C GLU A 23 60.23 -3.51 -76.07
N ASP A 24 61.07 -4.15 -76.90
CA ASP A 24 62.37 -4.71 -76.52
C ASP A 24 63.57 -3.73 -76.68
N THR A 25 63.37 -2.56 -77.29
CA THR A 25 64.44 -1.55 -77.52
C THR A 25 64.58 -0.51 -76.40
N TRP A 26 63.92 -0.70 -75.25
CA TRP A 26 63.81 0.34 -74.23
C TRP A 26 65.09 0.65 -73.43
N TYR A 27 66.19 -0.10 -73.62
CA TYR A 27 67.46 0.14 -72.93
C TYR A 27 68.69 -0.28 -73.74
N ASP A 28 68.69 -0.09 -75.06
CA ASP A 28 69.96 -0.16 -75.78
C ASP A 28 70.71 1.15 -75.55
N ALA A 29 71.82 1.08 -74.80
CA ALA A 29 72.74 2.19 -74.68
C ALA A 29 73.17 2.64 -76.10
N PRO A 30 73.40 3.95 -76.33
CA PRO A 30 73.76 4.46 -77.64
C PRO A 30 74.85 3.60 -78.27
N ALA A 31 74.57 3.04 -79.45
CA ALA A 31 75.33 1.92 -80.05
C ALA A 31 76.82 2.20 -80.33
N ASP A 32 77.27 3.44 -80.13
CA ASP A 32 78.61 3.93 -80.41
C ASP A 32 79.41 4.35 -79.16
N LEU A 33 78.88 4.12 -77.94
CA LEU A 33 79.58 4.45 -76.70
C LEU A 33 80.52 3.31 -76.25
N PRO A 34 81.75 3.61 -75.82
CA PRO A 34 82.62 2.65 -75.14
C PRO A 34 81.90 2.00 -73.94
N GLN A 35 82.17 0.71 -73.67
CA GLN A 35 81.56 -0.06 -72.56
C GLN A 35 81.57 0.69 -71.20
N GLN A 36 82.64 1.44 -70.92
CA GLN A 36 82.77 2.26 -69.71
C GLN A 36 81.74 3.41 -69.63
N GLU A 37 81.45 4.06 -70.75
CA GLU A 37 80.50 5.17 -70.83
C GLU A 37 79.04 4.65 -70.76
N ILE A 38 78.82 3.40 -71.20
CA ILE A 38 77.55 2.69 -71.05
C ILE A 38 77.27 2.34 -69.58
N GLU A 39 78.27 1.82 -68.85
CA GLU A 39 78.16 1.55 -67.41
C GLU A 39 77.91 2.84 -66.62
N GLU A 40 78.63 3.93 -66.94
CA GLU A 40 78.40 5.24 -66.32
C GLU A 40 76.99 5.81 -66.59
N TYR A 41 76.42 5.54 -67.77
CA TYR A 41 75.06 5.95 -68.11
C TYR A 41 73.99 5.20 -67.31
N PHE A 42 74.11 3.88 -67.17
CA PHE A 42 73.20 3.07 -66.35
C PHE A 42 73.36 3.36 -64.86
N ASP A 43 74.58 3.56 -64.36
CA ASP A 43 74.84 4.01 -62.98
C ASP A 43 74.18 5.38 -62.71
N ALA A 44 74.21 6.30 -63.68
CA ALA A 44 73.55 7.60 -63.57
C ALA A 44 72.02 7.51 -63.58
N LEU A 45 71.44 6.59 -64.35
CA LEU A 45 70.00 6.30 -64.41
C LEU A 45 69.49 5.57 -63.16
N GLU A 46 70.24 4.59 -62.66
CA GLU A 46 69.92 3.85 -61.43
C GLU A 46 69.99 4.80 -60.22
N ASP A 47 71.00 5.68 -60.17
CA ASP A 47 71.05 6.75 -59.16
C ASP A 47 69.90 7.75 -59.36
N HIS A 48 69.44 8.06 -60.58
CA HIS A 48 68.25 8.92 -60.84
C HIS A 48 66.94 8.34 -60.28
N ASN A 49 66.64 7.07 -60.56
CA ASN A 49 65.42 6.42 -60.05
C ASN A 49 65.49 6.21 -58.53
N PHE A 50 66.67 5.88 -57.99
CA PHE A 50 66.90 5.85 -56.55
C PHE A 50 66.69 7.24 -55.93
N ARG A 51 67.11 8.33 -56.58
CA ARG A 51 66.93 9.72 -56.09
C ARG A 51 65.48 10.17 -56.03
N ILE A 52 64.64 9.79 -56.99
CA ILE A 52 63.19 10.09 -56.96
C ILE A 52 62.51 9.27 -55.86
N GLY A 53 62.84 7.98 -55.75
CA GLY A 53 62.33 7.09 -54.71
C GLY A 53 62.69 7.55 -53.29
N LEU A 54 63.96 7.93 -53.05
CA LEU A 54 64.43 8.45 -51.76
C LEU A 54 63.77 9.78 -51.40
N ALA A 55 63.76 10.75 -52.33
CA ALA A 55 63.16 12.05 -52.05
C ALA A 55 61.66 11.92 -51.74
N ALA A 56 60.95 11.03 -52.45
CA ALA A 56 59.56 10.71 -52.17
C ALA A 56 59.38 9.99 -50.82
N SER A 57 60.24 9.02 -50.47
CA SER A 57 60.14 8.30 -49.19
C SER A 57 60.42 9.21 -47.98
N PHE A 58 61.44 10.07 -48.06
CA PHE A 58 61.75 11.07 -47.04
C PHE A 58 60.63 12.12 -46.88
N LEU A 59 59.98 12.53 -47.98
CA LEU A 59 58.82 13.43 -47.95
C LEU A 59 57.60 12.81 -47.26
N THR A 60 57.45 11.49 -47.31
CA THR A 60 56.39 10.79 -46.57
C THR A 60 56.71 10.63 -45.09
N GLU A 61 57.92 10.19 -44.74
CA GLU A 61 58.30 9.89 -43.35
C GLU A 61 58.63 11.14 -42.51
N ALA A 62 59.31 12.14 -43.09
CA ALA A 62 59.72 13.35 -42.35
C ALA A 62 58.57 14.34 -42.13
N LYS A 63 57.45 14.20 -42.86
CA LYS A 63 56.25 15.07 -42.76
C LYS A 63 55.09 14.48 -41.95
N THR A 64 55.18 13.23 -41.52
CA THR A 64 54.14 12.64 -40.66
C THR A 64 54.36 13.05 -39.22
N ASN A 65 53.85 14.23 -38.86
CA ASN A 65 53.76 14.66 -37.47
C ASN A 65 52.55 13.97 -36.81
N ARG A 66 52.71 13.46 -35.59
CA ARG A 66 51.66 12.69 -34.89
C ARG A 66 50.57 13.55 -34.25
N PHE A 67 50.89 14.80 -33.91
CA PHE A 67 50.01 15.68 -33.12
C PHE A 67 49.81 17.07 -33.73
N VAL A 68 50.17 17.24 -35.01
CA VAL A 68 49.94 18.49 -35.74
C VAL A 68 49.00 18.23 -36.90
N ASN A 69 48.03 19.11 -37.08
CA ASN A 69 47.04 19.02 -38.15
C ASN A 69 47.71 19.16 -39.51
N ASN A 70 47.28 18.35 -40.48
CA ASN A 70 47.70 18.49 -41.87
C ASN A 70 46.46 18.45 -42.78
N PRO A 71 45.87 19.63 -43.08
CA PRO A 71 44.67 19.74 -43.91
C PRO A 71 44.89 19.23 -45.34
N GLU A 72 46.09 19.41 -45.91
CA GLU A 72 46.43 18.96 -47.26
C GLU A 72 46.37 17.44 -47.39
N ARG A 73 46.65 16.72 -46.30
CA ARG A 73 46.57 15.25 -46.20
C ARG A 73 45.28 14.76 -45.54
N ASN A 74 44.32 15.65 -45.29
CA ASN A 74 43.09 15.36 -44.52
C ASN A 74 43.38 14.64 -43.18
N TYR A 75 44.42 15.09 -42.48
CA TYR A 75 44.89 14.49 -41.23
C TYR A 75 44.59 15.41 -40.04
N TRP A 76 43.81 14.88 -39.09
CA TRP A 76 43.33 15.59 -37.90
C TRP A 76 43.57 14.70 -36.67
N PRO A 77 44.75 14.78 -36.03
CA PRO A 77 45.08 13.94 -34.89
C PRO A 77 44.22 14.24 -33.67
N ILE A 78 43.94 13.20 -32.88
CA ILE A 78 43.36 13.36 -31.55
C ILE A 78 44.47 13.90 -30.64
N LEU A 79 44.25 15.10 -30.11
CA LEU A 79 45.25 15.81 -29.32
C LEU A 79 45.19 15.37 -27.86
N PRO A 80 46.30 14.88 -27.27
CA PRO A 80 46.36 14.54 -25.85
C PRO A 80 45.99 15.72 -24.93
N THR A 81 46.34 16.95 -25.32
CA THR A 81 45.96 18.18 -24.62
C THR A 81 44.47 18.45 -24.64
N ALA A 82 43.80 18.21 -25.77
CA ALA A 82 42.35 18.38 -25.90
C ALA A 82 41.61 17.33 -25.06
N THR A 83 42.02 16.06 -25.14
CA THR A 83 41.45 14.98 -24.34
C THR A 83 41.54 15.28 -22.83
N LEU A 84 42.71 15.69 -22.35
CA LEU A 84 42.88 16.03 -20.94
C LEU A 84 42.08 17.28 -20.53
N ASN A 85 41.98 18.28 -21.42
CA ASN A 85 41.17 19.47 -21.18
C ASN A 85 39.68 19.13 -21.05
N ASP A 86 39.19 18.22 -21.89
CA ASP A 86 37.81 17.71 -21.82
C ASP A 86 37.58 16.92 -20.53
N GLU A 87 38.52 16.07 -20.12
CA GLU A 87 38.44 15.33 -18.85
C GLU A 87 38.35 16.27 -17.64
N ILE A 88 39.17 17.34 -17.62
CA ILE A 88 39.12 18.36 -16.57
C ILE A 88 37.76 19.08 -16.60
N THR A 89 37.26 19.42 -17.79
CA THR A 89 35.98 20.11 -17.95
C THR A 89 34.82 19.25 -17.45
N VAL A 90 34.80 17.96 -17.81
CA VAL A 90 33.80 16.99 -17.33
C VAL A 90 33.85 16.87 -15.81
N PHE A 91 35.04 16.77 -15.22
CA PHE A 91 35.18 16.70 -13.76
C PHE A 91 34.64 17.97 -13.08
N VAL A 92 34.96 19.15 -13.60
CA VAL A 92 34.46 20.43 -13.09
C VAL A 92 32.94 20.50 -13.14
N THR A 93 32.34 20.06 -14.24
CA THR A 93 30.88 20.06 -14.39
C THR A 93 30.19 19.03 -13.49
N ASP A 94 30.72 17.81 -13.41
CA ASP A 94 30.12 16.72 -12.63
C ASP A 94 30.15 17.04 -11.13
N GLU A 95 31.25 17.57 -10.63
CA GLU A 95 31.43 17.92 -9.22
C GLU A 95 30.87 19.32 -8.89
N ASN A 96 30.32 20.04 -9.87
CA ASN A 96 29.82 21.41 -9.73
C ASN A 96 30.81 22.33 -8.99
N LEU A 97 32.09 22.27 -9.39
CA LEU A 97 33.15 23.07 -8.80
C LEU A 97 32.87 24.56 -9.02
N ARG A 98 32.87 25.33 -7.94
CA ARG A 98 32.65 26.78 -8.00
C ARG A 98 33.90 27.50 -8.49
N ASN A 99 33.69 28.63 -9.16
CA ASN A 99 34.78 29.44 -9.72
C ASN A 99 35.77 29.98 -8.68
N ASP A 100 35.35 30.06 -7.41
CA ASP A 100 36.18 30.51 -6.29
C ASP A 100 36.92 29.38 -5.57
N ALA A 101 36.67 28.12 -5.92
CA ALA A 101 37.40 26.99 -5.35
C ALA A 101 38.87 27.01 -5.78
N ALA A 102 39.77 26.68 -4.85
CA ALA A 102 41.20 26.65 -5.11
C ALA A 102 41.54 25.60 -6.18
N GLU A 103 40.87 24.46 -6.12
CA GLU A 103 40.99 23.32 -7.03
C GLU A 103 40.51 23.69 -8.44
N TYR A 104 39.40 24.43 -8.55
CA TYR A 104 38.94 24.97 -9.83
C TYR A 104 39.99 25.88 -10.45
N THR A 105 40.56 26.80 -9.67
CA THR A 105 41.59 27.74 -10.14
C THR A 105 42.85 26.99 -10.60
N GLN A 106 43.27 25.96 -9.86
CA GLN A 106 44.41 25.13 -10.22
C GLN A 106 44.17 24.33 -11.51
N LEU A 107 42.99 23.73 -11.65
CA LEU A 107 42.59 22.98 -12.85
C LEU A 107 42.53 23.90 -14.08
N GLN A 108 41.95 25.10 -13.95
CA GLN A 108 41.97 26.10 -15.02
C GLN A 108 43.41 26.56 -15.37
N GLY A 109 44.28 26.66 -14.38
CA GLY A 109 45.71 26.87 -14.60
C GLY A 109 46.36 25.75 -15.43
N ILE A 110 45.95 24.50 -15.23
CA ILE A 110 46.39 23.36 -16.05
C ILE A 110 45.82 23.47 -17.48
N CYS A 111 44.53 23.78 -17.65
CA CYS A 111 43.91 24.00 -18.97
C CYS A 111 44.65 25.07 -19.79
N ALA A 112 45.02 26.18 -19.16
CA ALA A 112 45.81 27.24 -19.79
C ALA A 112 47.21 26.76 -20.18
N LYS A 113 47.88 25.97 -19.32
CA LYS A 113 49.17 25.35 -19.65
C LYS A 113 49.06 24.38 -20.83
N LEU A 114 47.99 23.59 -20.91
CA LEU A 114 47.77 22.65 -22.02
C LEU A 114 47.56 23.38 -23.35
N SER A 115 46.81 24.49 -23.34
CA SER A 115 46.60 25.33 -24.52
C SER A 115 47.94 25.90 -25.02
N ASN A 116 48.71 26.53 -24.13
CA ASN A 116 50.03 27.07 -24.46
C ASN A 116 51.02 25.98 -24.93
N LEU A 117 50.97 24.79 -24.31
CA LEU A 117 51.83 23.67 -24.67
C LEU A 117 51.54 23.21 -26.11
N HIS A 118 50.27 23.09 -26.49
CA HIS A 118 49.89 22.70 -27.83
C HIS A 118 50.29 23.75 -28.87
N GLU A 119 50.00 25.03 -28.61
CA GLU A 119 50.38 26.13 -29.51
C GLU A 119 51.90 26.22 -29.72
N ASN A 120 52.69 26.02 -28.66
CA ASN A 120 54.15 26.03 -28.77
C ASN A 120 54.66 24.81 -29.53
N HIS A 121 54.15 23.61 -29.23
CA HIS A 121 54.53 22.39 -29.94
C HIS A 121 54.21 22.48 -31.44
N GLU A 122 53.02 22.97 -31.80
CA GLU A 122 52.65 23.17 -33.20
C GLU A 122 53.60 24.16 -33.90
N ARG A 123 53.92 25.28 -33.26
CA ARG A 123 54.86 26.27 -33.81
C ARG A 123 56.26 25.68 -34.01
N ASP A 124 56.77 24.93 -33.04
CA ASP A 124 58.11 24.34 -33.11
C ASP A 124 58.20 23.27 -34.22
N ILE A 125 57.17 22.44 -34.35
CA ILE A 125 57.07 21.45 -35.44
C ILE A 125 56.99 22.15 -36.81
N GLN A 126 56.23 23.24 -36.93
CA GLN A 126 56.13 24.03 -38.17
C GLN A 126 57.48 24.63 -38.59
N VAL A 127 58.32 25.05 -37.64
CA VAL A 127 59.68 25.55 -37.92
C VAL A 127 60.56 24.44 -38.52
N GLU A 128 60.47 23.23 -37.96
CA GLU A 128 61.20 22.08 -38.50
C GLU A 128 60.66 21.64 -39.86
N ASP A 129 59.33 21.65 -40.07
CA ASP A 129 58.70 21.40 -41.37
C ASP A 129 59.19 22.40 -42.44
N CYS A 130 59.22 23.70 -42.11
CA CYS A 130 59.74 24.73 -43.01
C CYS A 130 61.22 24.49 -43.34
N THR A 131 62.01 24.04 -42.36
CA THR A 131 63.43 23.75 -42.55
C THR A 131 63.62 22.54 -43.46
N ILE A 132 62.85 21.47 -43.25
CA ILE A 132 62.82 20.27 -44.11
C ILE A 132 62.40 20.63 -45.53
N ASP A 133 61.36 21.45 -45.71
CA ASP A 133 60.91 21.88 -47.04
C ASP A 133 61.98 22.69 -47.79
N MET A 134 62.67 23.57 -47.08
CA MET A 134 63.77 24.35 -47.66
C MET A 134 64.99 23.49 -48.00
N THR A 135 65.32 22.47 -47.20
CA THR A 135 66.42 21.55 -47.50
C THR A 135 66.07 20.57 -48.63
N LEU A 136 64.83 20.11 -48.70
CA LEU A 136 64.32 19.29 -49.80
C LEU A 136 64.30 20.05 -51.13
N LYS A 137 63.92 21.34 -51.14
CA LYS A 137 64.05 22.19 -52.33
C LYS A 137 65.50 22.29 -52.80
N LYS A 138 66.47 22.36 -51.88
CA LYS A 138 67.91 22.31 -52.22
C LYS A 138 68.32 20.96 -52.79
N LEU A 139 67.82 19.85 -52.21
CA LEU A 139 68.07 18.51 -52.73
C LEU A 139 67.56 18.37 -54.17
N TRP A 140 66.33 18.85 -54.42
CA TRP A 140 65.72 18.82 -55.74
C TRP A 140 66.49 19.68 -56.74
N ALA A 141 66.92 20.89 -56.35
CA ALA A 141 67.78 21.73 -57.18
C ALA A 141 69.10 21.05 -57.54
N ILE A 142 69.76 20.39 -56.56
CA ILE A 142 70.98 19.59 -56.79
C ILE A 142 70.71 18.47 -57.81
N THR A 143 69.56 17.79 -57.70
CA THR A 143 69.16 16.72 -58.62
C THR A 143 68.87 17.23 -60.03
N GLN A 144 68.36 18.45 -60.19
CA GLN A 144 68.06 19.07 -61.48
C GLN A 144 69.25 19.70 -62.18
N THR A 145 70.28 20.13 -61.45
CA THR A 145 71.48 20.79 -62.03
C THR A 145 72.45 19.84 -62.76
N LEU A 146 72.16 18.54 -62.82
CA LEU A 146 72.97 17.59 -63.57
C LEU A 146 72.63 17.66 -65.05
N TYR A 147 73.26 18.61 -65.76
CA TYR A 147 73.75 18.57 -67.15
C TYR A 147 73.98 20.01 -67.64
N GLU A 148 75.05 20.64 -67.15
CA GLU A 148 75.68 21.78 -67.84
C GLU A 148 77.01 21.28 -68.44
N PRO A 149 77.27 21.41 -69.75
CA PRO A 149 78.48 20.88 -70.41
C PRO A 149 79.80 21.37 -69.81
N ASP A 150 79.80 22.54 -69.15
CA ASP A 150 80.97 23.17 -68.56
C ASP A 150 81.23 22.73 -67.10
N ASN A 151 80.35 21.90 -66.52
CA ASN A 151 80.36 21.54 -65.11
C ASN A 151 80.61 20.03 -64.97
N ILE A 152 81.87 19.60 -65.15
CA ILE A 152 82.31 18.21 -64.92
C ILE A 152 82.27 17.94 -63.41
N TYR A 153 81.07 17.68 -62.93
CA TYR A 153 80.82 17.31 -61.55
C TYR A 153 81.14 15.83 -61.40
N THR A 154 82.25 15.48 -60.75
CA THR A 154 82.57 14.09 -60.44
C THR A 154 81.45 13.53 -59.55
N GLY A 155 80.97 12.31 -59.86
CA GLY A 155 79.89 11.66 -59.09
C GLY A 155 80.12 11.63 -57.57
N SER A 156 81.39 11.69 -57.14
CA SER A 156 81.80 11.82 -55.73
C SER A 156 81.35 13.13 -55.06
N ASP A 157 81.43 14.27 -55.75
CA ASP A 157 81.04 15.57 -55.18
C ASP A 157 79.53 15.70 -55.05
N TYR A 158 78.79 15.05 -55.95
CA TYR A 158 77.32 15.01 -55.93
C TYR A 158 76.85 14.19 -54.74
N LYS A 159 77.42 12.99 -54.58
CA LYS A 159 77.19 12.10 -53.45
C LYS A 159 77.46 12.83 -52.13
N ARG A 160 78.58 13.54 -52.00
CA ARG A 160 78.93 14.29 -50.79
C ARG A 160 77.93 15.41 -50.46
N LYS A 161 77.48 16.20 -51.43
CA LYS A 161 76.47 17.26 -51.21
C LYS A 161 75.11 16.68 -50.84
N ARG A 162 74.71 15.57 -51.48
CA ARG A 162 73.47 14.85 -51.18
C ARG A 162 73.48 14.32 -49.75
N ASP A 163 74.55 13.60 -49.38
CA ASP A 163 74.66 12.99 -48.05
C ASP A 163 74.60 14.06 -46.94
N LEU A 164 75.18 15.25 -47.17
CA LEU A 164 75.08 16.40 -46.25
C LEU A 164 73.64 16.93 -46.12
N VAL A 165 72.88 17.00 -47.21
CA VAL A 165 71.48 17.44 -47.17
C VAL A 165 70.59 16.40 -46.47
N LEU A 166 70.85 15.11 -46.73
CA LEU A 166 70.16 14.01 -46.05
C LEU A 166 70.47 13.97 -44.55
N GLU A 167 71.71 14.20 -44.16
CA GLU A 167 72.11 14.32 -42.75
C GLU A 167 71.30 15.41 -42.05
N LYS A 168 71.14 16.59 -42.69
CA LYS A 168 70.35 17.69 -42.14
C LYS A 168 68.85 17.37 -42.03
N ILE A 169 68.28 16.66 -43.02
CA ILE A 169 66.88 16.22 -42.94
C ILE A 169 66.71 15.21 -41.79
N ASN A 170 67.65 14.28 -41.62
CA ASN A 170 67.64 13.32 -40.52
C ASN A 170 67.78 14.00 -39.16
N GLU A 171 68.57 15.07 -39.05
CA GLU A 171 68.64 15.90 -37.84
C GLU A 171 67.29 16.53 -37.49
N CYS A 172 66.61 17.16 -38.47
CA CYS A 172 65.27 17.71 -38.27
C CYS A 172 64.24 16.63 -37.89
N SER A 173 64.31 15.45 -38.48
CA SER A 173 63.43 14.33 -38.10
C SER A 173 63.66 13.89 -36.65
N ARG A 174 64.92 13.85 -36.19
CA ARG A 174 65.24 13.55 -34.78
C ARG A 174 64.78 14.64 -33.82
N THR A 175 64.88 15.92 -34.19
CA THR A 175 64.38 17.01 -33.34
C THR A 175 62.87 16.96 -33.23
N LYS A 176 62.15 16.68 -34.31
CA LYS A 176 60.70 16.45 -34.27
C LYS A 176 60.29 15.29 -33.37
N GLU A 177 60.93 14.13 -33.51
CA GLU A 177 60.64 12.97 -32.64
C GLU A 177 60.86 13.30 -31.16
N ARG A 178 61.93 14.06 -30.87
CA ARG A 178 62.19 14.57 -29.53
C ARG A 178 61.11 15.53 -29.04
N LEU A 179 60.67 16.49 -29.87
CA LEU A 179 59.59 17.43 -29.54
C LEU A 179 58.27 16.71 -29.26
N GLU A 180 57.93 15.68 -30.04
CA GLU A 180 56.74 14.85 -29.80
C GLU A 180 56.84 14.06 -28.49
N THR A 181 58.02 13.54 -28.17
CA THR A 181 58.26 12.83 -26.91
C THR A 181 58.15 13.77 -25.72
N GLU A 182 58.77 14.94 -25.79
CA GLU A 182 58.68 15.99 -24.75
C GLU A 182 57.24 16.49 -24.58
N TYR A 183 56.47 16.60 -25.67
CA TYR A 183 55.05 16.95 -25.64
C TYR A 183 54.22 15.89 -24.90
N ILE A 184 54.35 14.60 -25.23
CA ILE A 184 53.62 13.54 -24.52
C ILE A 184 54.02 13.48 -23.04
N ASP A 185 55.31 13.61 -22.73
CA ASP A 185 55.83 13.58 -21.36
C ASP A 185 55.28 14.73 -20.51
N THR A 186 55.19 15.93 -21.09
CA THR A 186 54.64 17.10 -20.40
C THR A 186 53.14 16.99 -20.20
N VAL A 187 52.37 16.53 -21.19
CA VAL A 187 50.94 16.21 -21.02
C VAL A 187 50.75 15.16 -19.93
N SER A 188 51.57 14.11 -19.90
CA SER A 188 51.49 13.05 -18.89
C SER A 188 51.76 13.56 -17.48
N LYS A 189 52.66 14.53 -17.31
CA LYS A 189 52.89 15.19 -16.01
C LYS A 189 51.68 16.03 -15.59
N LEU A 190 51.13 16.83 -16.50
CA LEU A 190 49.94 17.64 -16.24
C LEU A 190 48.71 16.77 -15.93
N ALA A 191 48.56 15.62 -16.59
CA ALA A 191 47.50 14.65 -16.30
C ALA A 191 47.61 14.10 -14.86
N LYS A 192 48.83 13.80 -14.39
CA LYS A 192 49.06 13.37 -13.01
C LYS A 192 48.74 14.47 -12.00
N GLU A 193 49.11 15.71 -12.30
CA GLU A 193 48.78 16.88 -11.46
C GLU A 193 47.25 17.07 -11.37
N ALA A 194 46.55 17.08 -12.50
CA ALA A 194 45.09 17.18 -12.54
C ALA A 194 44.40 16.02 -11.80
N GLY A 195 44.91 14.80 -11.96
CA GLY A 195 44.44 13.63 -11.24
C GLY A 195 44.63 13.73 -9.73
N ALA A 196 45.76 14.28 -9.26
CA ALA A 196 46.02 14.48 -7.84
C ALA A 196 45.05 15.50 -7.23
N ILE A 197 44.83 16.63 -7.90
CA ILE A 197 43.86 17.66 -7.48
C ILE A 197 42.45 17.05 -7.38
N SER A 198 42.05 16.29 -8.40
CA SER A 198 40.73 15.65 -8.43
C SER A 198 40.54 14.63 -7.30
N GLN A 199 41.58 13.86 -6.97
CA GLN A 199 41.54 12.90 -5.87
C GLN A 199 41.49 13.57 -4.51
N GLU A 200 42.25 14.65 -4.32
CA GLU A 200 42.24 15.44 -3.10
C GLU A 200 40.86 16.04 -2.83
N TRP A 201 40.24 16.66 -3.84
CA TRP A 201 38.87 17.17 -3.76
C TRP A 201 37.87 16.09 -3.31
N LYS A 202 37.91 14.91 -3.95
CA LYS A 202 37.03 13.78 -3.59
C LYS A 202 37.28 13.28 -2.18
N ARG A 203 38.53 13.30 -1.70
CA ARG A 203 38.87 12.92 -0.32
C ARG A 203 38.24 13.90 0.66
N GLU A 204 38.45 15.20 0.45
CA GLU A 204 37.88 16.22 1.33
C GLU A 204 36.34 16.22 1.33
N GLY A 205 35.72 16.03 0.17
CA GLY A 205 34.27 15.88 0.06
C GLY A 205 33.75 14.75 0.96
N ARG A 206 34.36 13.56 0.87
CA ARG A 206 34.01 12.41 1.74
C ARG A 206 34.23 12.69 3.22
N GLU A 207 35.32 13.38 3.58
CA GLU A 207 35.59 13.75 4.96
C GLU A 207 34.55 14.73 5.52
N ARG A 208 34.16 15.73 4.72
CA ARG A 208 33.09 16.69 5.09
C ARG A 208 31.75 15.98 5.26
N ASP A 209 31.39 15.08 4.35
CA ASP A 209 30.14 14.31 4.44
C ASP A 209 30.14 13.38 5.66
N ALA A 210 31.26 12.73 5.96
CA ALA A 210 31.41 11.91 7.16
C ALA A 210 31.25 12.74 8.45
N GLN A 211 31.84 13.93 8.50
CA GLN A 211 31.69 14.85 9.64
C GLN A 211 30.24 15.34 9.79
N LEU A 212 29.55 15.63 8.68
CA LEU A 212 28.14 16.01 8.71
C LEU A 212 27.27 14.86 9.22
N ALA A 213 27.51 13.63 8.75
CA ALA A 213 26.82 12.44 9.22
C ALA A 213 27.04 12.21 10.72
N GLU A 214 28.28 12.36 11.20
CA GLU A 214 28.60 12.22 12.63
C GLU A 214 27.91 13.30 13.48
N ARG A 215 27.94 14.56 13.04
CA ARG A 215 27.21 15.65 13.72
C ARG A 215 25.72 15.35 13.78
N GLN A 216 25.14 14.85 12.70
CA GLN A 216 23.72 14.52 12.65
C GLN A 216 23.37 13.34 13.56
N MET A 217 24.23 12.33 13.67
CA MET A 217 24.06 11.27 14.68
C MET A 217 24.09 11.84 16.10
N ARG A 218 25.08 12.69 16.43
CA ARG A 218 25.17 13.31 17.77
C ARG A 218 23.94 14.14 18.12
N VAL A 219 23.37 14.87 17.15
CA VAL A 219 22.13 15.64 17.35
C VAL A 219 20.94 14.69 17.58
N ASN A 220 20.79 13.65 16.77
CA ASN A 220 19.74 12.64 16.95
C ASN A 220 19.84 11.92 18.30
N ASP A 221 21.06 11.60 18.75
CA ASP A 221 21.31 11.01 20.06
C ASP A 221 20.90 11.96 21.19
N SER A 222 21.17 13.26 21.05
CA SER A 222 20.73 14.26 22.04
C SER A 222 19.19 14.41 22.08
N ASP A 223 18.52 14.37 20.92
CA ASP A 223 17.07 14.44 20.82
C ASP A 223 16.40 13.19 21.42
N THR A 224 16.95 12.02 21.16
CA THR A 224 16.45 10.76 21.75
C THR A 224 16.65 10.72 23.27
N GLN A 225 17.79 11.21 23.78
CA GLN A 225 18.01 11.36 25.23
C GLN A 225 16.98 12.31 25.86
N ARG A 226 16.69 13.45 25.23
CA ARG A 226 15.68 14.39 25.72
C ARG A 226 14.28 13.77 25.78
N ARG A 227 13.87 13.06 24.73
CA ARG A 227 12.59 12.34 24.70
C ARG A 227 12.49 11.27 25.79
N LEU A 228 13.58 10.54 26.04
CA LEU A 228 13.63 9.57 27.14
C LEU A 228 13.49 10.25 28.50
N GLN A 229 14.13 11.40 28.70
CA GLN A 229 14.03 12.16 29.94
C GLN A 229 12.61 12.67 30.19
N ASP A 230 11.94 13.19 29.15
CA ASP A 230 10.55 13.63 29.22
C ASP A 230 9.61 12.45 29.55
N ALA A 231 9.77 11.31 28.88
CA ALA A 231 8.99 10.10 29.14
C ALA A 231 9.17 9.57 30.58
N LEU A 232 10.39 9.63 31.11
CA LEU A 232 10.67 9.28 32.52
C LEU A 232 10.01 10.26 33.49
N GLY A 233 9.99 11.56 33.15
CA GLY A 233 9.27 12.58 33.92
C GLY A 233 7.76 12.34 33.96
N GLU A 234 7.15 12.03 32.82
CA GLU A 234 5.73 11.66 32.72
C GLU A 234 5.41 10.40 33.52
N LYS A 235 6.25 9.36 33.41
CA LYS A 235 6.11 8.13 34.19
C LYS A 235 6.10 8.42 35.69
N ALA A 236 7.04 9.23 36.18
CA ALA A 236 7.11 9.58 37.60
C ALA A 236 5.86 10.35 38.08
N LEU A 237 5.28 11.21 37.24
CA LEU A 237 4.02 11.91 37.54
C LEU A 237 2.84 10.93 37.63
N LEU A 238 2.75 9.98 36.70
CA LEU A 238 1.72 8.94 36.71
C LEU A 238 1.85 8.02 37.93
N GLU A 239 3.05 7.62 38.28
CA GLU A 239 3.31 6.81 39.49
C GLU A 239 2.87 7.54 40.76
N ARG A 240 3.17 8.84 40.90
CA ARG A 240 2.68 9.64 42.03
C ARG A 240 1.16 9.72 42.08
N ARG A 241 0.51 9.90 40.93
CA ARG A 241 -0.96 9.96 40.85
C ARG A 241 -1.59 8.61 41.20
N LEU A 242 -0.99 7.51 40.74
CA LEU A 242 -1.44 6.16 41.04
C LEU A 242 -1.33 5.87 42.54
N PHE A 243 -0.22 6.28 43.18
CA PHE A 243 -0.06 6.17 44.63
C PHE A 243 -1.14 6.95 45.39
N GLY A 244 -1.46 8.18 44.96
CA GLY A 244 -2.55 8.96 45.53
C GLY A 244 -3.91 8.26 45.42
N LEU A 245 -4.23 7.71 44.25
CA LEU A 245 -5.47 6.96 44.02
C LEU A 245 -5.54 5.66 44.84
N GLN A 246 -4.42 5.00 45.08
CA GLN A 246 -4.37 3.82 45.95
C GLN A 246 -4.69 4.20 47.40
N ALA A 247 -4.10 5.28 47.92
CA ALA A 247 -4.40 5.78 49.25
C ALA A 247 -5.89 6.18 49.40
N ASP A 248 -6.47 6.81 48.37
CA ASP A 248 -7.89 7.15 48.35
C ASP A 248 -8.78 5.89 48.37
N ASN A 249 -8.42 4.85 47.61
CA ASN A 249 -9.14 3.58 47.61
C ASN A 249 -9.07 2.87 48.97
N GLU A 250 -7.89 2.79 49.60
CA GLU A 250 -7.73 2.23 50.95
C GLU A 250 -8.60 2.99 51.96
N PHE A 251 -8.65 4.33 51.86
CA PHE A 251 -9.52 5.15 52.70
C PHE A 251 -11.01 4.84 52.49
N LEU A 252 -11.44 4.66 51.24
CA LEU A 252 -12.81 4.31 50.90
C LEU A 252 -13.18 2.90 51.40
N GLU A 253 -12.29 1.92 51.28
CA GLU A 253 -12.49 0.56 51.81
C GLU A 253 -12.72 0.59 53.32
N ILE A 254 -11.85 1.27 54.08
CA ILE A 254 -12.02 1.46 55.53
C ILE A 254 -13.38 2.08 55.86
N ARG A 255 -13.83 3.03 55.06
CA ARG A 255 -15.11 3.72 55.28
C ARG A 255 -16.31 2.83 54.94
N ILE A 256 -16.21 2.01 53.89
CA ILE A 256 -17.23 1.01 53.53
C ILE A 256 -17.36 -0.02 54.67
N ASP A 257 -16.25 -0.53 55.18
CA ASP A 257 -16.26 -1.49 56.30
C ASP A 257 -16.96 -0.92 57.53
N ARG A 258 -16.69 0.34 57.88
CA ARG A 258 -17.39 1.04 58.97
C ARG A 258 -18.90 1.14 58.73
N TYR A 259 -19.32 1.44 57.50
CA TYR A 259 -20.75 1.47 57.17
C TYR A 259 -21.37 0.08 57.24
N GLN A 260 -20.66 -0.96 56.81
CA GLN A 260 -21.09 -2.35 56.88
C GLN A 260 -21.28 -2.79 58.34
N GLU A 261 -20.34 -2.46 59.21
CA GLU A 261 -20.44 -2.69 60.66
C GLU A 261 -21.62 -1.94 61.28
N GLY A 262 -21.79 -0.66 60.95
CA GLY A 262 -22.93 0.15 61.40
C GLY A 262 -24.27 -0.41 60.94
N TYR A 263 -24.38 -0.84 59.68
CA TYR A 263 -25.57 -1.51 59.15
C TYR A 263 -25.87 -2.82 59.88
N ASN A 264 -24.85 -3.65 60.11
CA ASN A 264 -24.99 -4.91 60.84
C ASN A 264 -25.42 -4.67 62.29
N HIS A 265 -24.92 -3.61 62.94
CA HIS A 265 -25.35 -3.22 64.27
C HIS A 265 -26.83 -2.80 64.30
N LEU A 266 -27.25 -1.92 63.39
CA LEU A 266 -28.66 -1.49 63.27
C LEU A 266 -29.59 -2.67 62.98
N ARG A 267 -29.15 -3.61 62.13
CA ARG A 267 -29.87 -4.85 61.86
C ARG A 267 -30.07 -5.68 63.12
N ARG A 268 -29.02 -5.86 63.94
CA ARG A 268 -29.11 -6.56 65.23
C ARG A 268 -30.05 -5.87 66.20
N VAL A 269 -30.04 -4.54 66.26
CA VAL A 269 -30.95 -3.76 67.12
C VAL A 269 -32.40 -3.93 66.67
N ARG A 270 -32.68 -3.86 65.36
CA ARG A 270 -33.99 -4.11 64.78
C ARG A 270 -34.48 -5.53 65.07
N ASP A 271 -33.63 -6.52 64.83
CA ASP A 271 -34.00 -7.93 64.96
C ASP A 271 -34.09 -8.35 66.44
N GLY A 272 -33.41 -7.65 67.37
CA GLY A 272 -33.51 -7.83 68.82
C GLY A 272 -34.64 -7.04 69.47
N ALA A 273 -34.45 -5.73 69.69
CA ALA A 273 -35.34 -4.89 70.51
C ALA A 273 -36.75 -4.69 69.91
N PHE A 274 -36.88 -4.78 68.59
CA PHE A 274 -38.18 -4.69 67.88
C PHE A 274 -38.67 -6.03 67.33
N GLY A 275 -37.89 -7.10 67.45
CA GLY A 275 -38.22 -8.42 66.89
C GLY A 275 -39.50 -9.00 67.50
N GLU A 276 -39.62 -8.98 68.83
CA GLU A 276 -40.79 -9.52 69.54
C GLU A 276 -42.04 -8.66 69.36
N HIS A 277 -41.89 -7.33 69.34
CA HIS A 277 -42.99 -6.39 69.10
C HIS A 277 -43.54 -6.52 67.67
N ASN A 278 -42.67 -6.62 66.67
CA ASN A 278 -43.07 -6.81 65.27
C ASN A 278 -43.72 -8.19 65.04
N GLN A 279 -43.24 -9.25 65.70
CA GLN A 279 -43.90 -10.56 65.65
C GLN A 279 -45.30 -10.52 66.26
N THR A 280 -45.49 -9.76 67.35
CA THR A 280 -46.80 -9.62 68.01
C THR A 280 -47.78 -8.83 67.14
N ILE A 281 -47.33 -7.74 66.50
CA ILE A 281 -48.13 -6.95 65.56
C ILE A 281 -48.54 -7.79 64.34
N ASN A 282 -47.61 -8.57 63.77
CA ASN A 282 -47.91 -9.42 62.62
C ASN A 282 -48.96 -10.49 62.95
N ARG A 283 -48.86 -11.15 64.11
CA ARG A 283 -49.88 -12.11 64.58
C ARG A 283 -51.26 -11.45 64.78
N ALA A 284 -51.30 -10.22 65.30
CA ALA A 284 -52.55 -9.49 65.49
C ALA A 284 -53.20 -9.10 64.14
N ILE A 285 -52.41 -8.74 63.14
CA ILE A 285 -52.89 -8.45 61.78
C ILE A 285 -53.46 -9.72 61.12
N GLU A 286 -52.79 -10.86 61.26
CA GLU A 286 -53.27 -12.15 60.75
C GLU A 286 -54.60 -12.56 61.39
N GLN A 287 -54.74 -12.44 62.72
CA GLN A 287 -56.01 -12.72 63.42
C GLN A 287 -57.16 -11.83 62.93
N ARG A 288 -56.92 -10.52 62.80
CA ARG A 288 -57.92 -9.58 62.28
C ARG A 288 -58.35 -9.91 60.86
N ASN A 289 -57.42 -10.35 60.00
CA ASN A 289 -57.73 -10.72 58.63
C ASN A 289 -58.57 -12.01 58.57
N ASN A 290 -58.27 -13.00 59.41
CA ASN A 290 -59.05 -14.23 59.53
C ASN A 290 -60.49 -13.96 60.02
N GLU A 291 -60.66 -13.05 60.98
CA GLU A 291 -61.98 -12.65 61.45
C GLU A 291 -62.79 -11.93 60.36
N ARG A 292 -62.16 -11.03 59.59
CA ARG A 292 -62.80 -10.37 58.45
C ARG A 292 -63.27 -11.38 57.39
N LEU A 293 -62.49 -12.42 57.15
CA LEU A 293 -62.84 -13.52 56.25
C LEU A 293 -64.05 -14.31 56.76
N ARG A 294 -64.08 -14.65 58.06
CA ARG A 294 -65.26 -15.29 58.68
C ARG A 294 -66.52 -14.46 58.55
N VAL A 295 -66.43 -13.15 58.80
CA VAL A 295 -67.59 -12.23 58.67
C VAL A 295 -68.08 -12.15 57.22
N ARG A 296 -67.18 -12.09 56.23
CA ARG A 296 -67.57 -12.12 54.81
C ARG A 296 -68.28 -13.41 54.42
N ASN A 297 -67.78 -14.55 54.89
CA ASN A 297 -68.39 -15.86 54.63
C ASN A 297 -69.79 -15.96 55.25
N LEU A 298 -69.97 -15.49 56.50
CA LEU A 298 -71.28 -15.43 57.15
C LEU A 298 -72.24 -14.51 56.39
N GLN A 299 -71.80 -13.33 55.96
CA GLN A 299 -72.62 -12.43 55.15
C GLN A 299 -73.01 -13.03 53.80
N ALA A 300 -72.10 -13.73 53.14
CA ALA A 300 -72.38 -14.46 51.91
C ALA A 300 -73.45 -15.54 52.15
N HIS A 301 -73.29 -16.33 53.21
CA HIS A 301 -74.24 -17.38 53.58
C HIS A 301 -75.65 -16.83 53.85
N LEU A 302 -75.76 -15.74 54.64
CA LEU A 302 -77.03 -15.07 54.91
C LEU A 302 -77.68 -14.49 53.64
N ARG A 303 -76.89 -13.95 52.71
CA ARG A 303 -77.40 -13.48 51.40
C ARG A 303 -77.96 -14.64 50.58
N THR A 304 -77.27 -15.77 50.55
CA THR A 304 -77.74 -16.97 49.84
C THR A 304 -79.04 -17.49 50.45
N HIS A 305 -79.11 -17.56 51.78
CA HIS A 305 -80.31 -17.99 52.50
C HIS A 305 -81.50 -17.04 52.25
N ARG A 306 -81.26 -15.72 52.24
CA ARG A 306 -82.30 -14.73 51.90
C ARG A 306 -82.80 -14.89 50.46
N LYS A 307 -81.90 -15.15 49.50
CA LYS A 307 -82.29 -15.42 48.10
C LYS A 307 -83.13 -16.69 47.99
N ALA A 308 -82.79 -17.74 48.73
CA ALA A 308 -83.57 -18.98 48.77
C ALA A 308 -84.99 -18.74 49.30
N ILE A 309 -85.15 -17.98 50.40
CA ILE A 309 -86.47 -17.62 50.94
C ILE A 309 -87.30 -16.82 49.92
N ILE A 310 -86.69 -15.87 49.20
CA ILE A 310 -87.38 -15.09 48.16
C ILE A 310 -87.83 -16.00 47.01
N LEU A 311 -86.98 -16.94 46.58
CA LEU A 311 -87.31 -17.90 45.54
C LEU A 311 -88.50 -18.78 45.95
N GLU A 312 -88.50 -19.29 47.18
CA GLU A 312 -89.60 -20.11 47.71
C GLU A 312 -90.90 -19.33 47.86
N ARG A 313 -90.84 -18.04 48.24
CA ARG A 313 -92.02 -17.16 48.23
C ARG A 313 -92.58 -17.01 46.81
N ARG A 314 -91.73 -16.73 45.82
CA ARG A 314 -92.15 -16.63 44.42
C ARG A 314 -92.78 -17.92 43.90
N ARG A 315 -92.24 -19.08 44.27
CA ARG A 315 -92.81 -20.39 43.90
C ARG A 315 -94.18 -20.60 44.52
N ARG A 316 -94.37 -20.22 45.80
CA ARG A 316 -95.70 -20.26 46.44
C ARG A 316 -96.69 -19.30 45.82
N ASP A 317 -96.25 -18.11 45.44
CA ASP A 317 -97.12 -17.12 44.79
C ASP A 317 -97.57 -17.63 43.41
N ILE A 318 -96.66 -18.20 42.61
CA ILE A 318 -97.00 -18.86 41.34
C ILE A 318 -97.97 -20.04 41.59
N ALA A 319 -97.69 -20.91 42.56
CA ALA A 319 -98.60 -22.01 42.89
C ALA A 319 -99.98 -21.53 43.37
N ARG A 320 -100.06 -20.39 44.06
CA ARG A 320 -101.32 -19.75 44.44
C ARG A 320 -102.07 -19.20 43.23
N GLU A 321 -101.38 -18.55 42.31
CA GLU A 321 -101.96 -18.06 41.05
C GLU A 321 -102.48 -19.23 40.20
N ASP A 322 -101.71 -20.30 40.05
CA ASP A 322 -102.11 -21.52 39.34
C ASP A 322 -103.35 -22.17 39.98
N CYS A 323 -103.38 -22.31 41.31
CA CYS A 323 -104.55 -22.81 42.03
C CYS A 323 -105.78 -21.89 41.87
N SER A 324 -105.57 -20.57 41.87
CA SER A 324 -106.66 -19.60 41.67
C SER A 324 -107.19 -19.64 40.23
N GLY A 325 -106.32 -19.84 39.25
CA GLY A 325 -106.69 -20.06 37.85
C GLY A 325 -107.47 -21.37 37.65
N LEU A 326 -107.03 -22.45 38.29
CA LEU A 326 -107.76 -23.73 38.28
C LEU A 326 -109.14 -23.63 38.94
N LEU A 327 -109.27 -22.92 40.06
CA LEU A 327 -110.56 -22.68 40.70
C LEU A 327 -111.50 -21.85 39.83
N ARG A 328 -111.00 -20.80 39.16
CA ARG A 328 -111.78 -20.03 38.18
C ARG A 328 -112.23 -20.89 37.00
N ASN A 329 -111.36 -21.77 36.49
CA ASN A 329 -111.70 -22.68 35.40
C ASN A 329 -112.75 -23.71 35.86
N LEU A 330 -112.68 -24.18 37.11
CA LEU A 330 -113.70 -25.05 37.71
C LEU A 330 -115.04 -24.33 37.87
N ASP A 331 -115.05 -23.07 38.31
CA ASP A 331 -116.27 -22.27 38.43
C ASP A 331 -116.90 -21.95 37.06
N MET A 332 -116.08 -21.66 36.04
CA MET A 332 -116.53 -21.51 34.64
C MET A 332 -117.13 -22.81 34.12
N ALA A 333 -116.45 -23.95 34.31
CA ALA A 333 -116.96 -25.27 33.93
C ALA A 333 -118.26 -25.63 34.65
N ARG A 334 -118.42 -25.22 35.92
CA ARG A 334 -119.68 -25.37 36.69
C ARG A 334 -120.80 -24.48 36.14
N GLY A 335 -120.48 -23.27 35.68
CA GLY A 335 -121.41 -22.36 35.01
C GLY A 335 -121.84 -22.86 33.62
N GLU A 336 -120.94 -23.51 32.88
CA GLU A 336 -121.22 -24.15 31.60
C GLU A 336 -122.08 -25.42 31.78
N LEU A 337 -121.81 -26.24 32.80
CA LEU A 337 -122.66 -27.38 33.19
C LEU A 337 -124.07 -26.96 33.66
N ALA A 338 -124.22 -25.79 34.28
CA ALA A 338 -125.51 -25.24 34.65
C ALA A 338 -126.31 -24.72 33.43
N SER A 339 -125.62 -24.41 32.32
CA SER A 339 -126.21 -23.88 31.07
C SER A 339 -126.49 -24.97 30.03
N ALA A 340 -125.80 -26.12 30.09
CA ALA A 340 -126.04 -27.29 29.24
C ALA A 340 -127.08 -28.24 29.85
N ARG A 341 -128.30 -27.75 30.07
CA ARG A 341 -129.46 -28.57 30.45
C ARG A 341 -130.09 -29.15 29.18
N ARG A 342 -129.47 -30.16 28.57
CA ARG A 342 -130.08 -31.10 27.59
C ARG A 342 -129.07 -32.23 27.30
N ASP A 343 -129.54 -33.45 27.50
CA ASP A 343 -128.93 -34.77 27.24
C ASP A 343 -127.92 -35.39 28.23
N PRO A 344 -128.18 -36.62 28.77
CA PRO A 344 -127.44 -37.17 29.91
C PRO A 344 -126.23 -38.05 29.55
N LEU A 345 -125.93 -38.27 28.26
CA LEU A 345 -124.88 -39.23 27.85
C LEU A 345 -123.48 -38.63 27.74
N GLU A 346 -123.31 -37.31 27.56
CA GLU A 346 -121.98 -36.67 27.49
C GLU A 346 -121.35 -36.40 28.86
N ALA A 347 -122.15 -36.34 29.93
CA ALA A 347 -121.67 -36.05 31.29
C ALA A 347 -120.72 -37.13 31.86
N ARG A 348 -120.73 -38.34 31.30
CA ARG A 348 -119.84 -39.42 31.77
C ARG A 348 -118.41 -39.27 31.26
N ASN A 349 -118.20 -38.69 30.07
CA ASN A 349 -116.87 -38.54 29.48
C ASN A 349 -116.09 -37.32 30.03
N GLY A 350 -116.80 -36.31 30.57
CA GLY A 350 -116.16 -35.13 31.20
C GLY A 350 -115.57 -35.40 32.59
N ALA A 351 -116.16 -36.34 33.35
CA ALA A 351 -115.67 -36.72 34.68
C ALA A 351 -114.31 -37.44 34.63
N ASP A 352 -114.09 -38.26 33.59
CA ASP A 352 -112.83 -39.01 33.43
C ASP A 352 -111.66 -38.09 33.02
N TYR A 353 -111.92 -37.01 32.26
CA TYR A 353 -110.90 -36.01 31.92
C TYR A 353 -110.46 -35.17 33.12
N LEU A 354 -111.39 -34.81 34.01
CA LEU A 354 -111.09 -34.04 35.23
C LEU A 354 -110.31 -34.86 36.26
N ASN A 355 -110.60 -36.17 36.40
CA ASN A 355 -109.83 -37.04 37.29
C ASN A 355 -108.37 -37.21 36.80
N HIS A 356 -108.14 -37.31 35.48
CA HIS A 356 -106.79 -37.39 34.94
C HIS A 356 -105.95 -36.13 35.23
N GLY A 357 -106.58 -34.94 35.19
CA GLY A 357 -105.93 -33.68 35.55
C GLY A 357 -105.54 -33.59 37.04
N VAL A 358 -106.39 -34.12 37.92
CA VAL A 358 -106.13 -34.15 39.39
C VAL A 358 -105.01 -35.14 39.73
N ASP A 359 -104.95 -36.30 39.06
CA ASP A 359 -103.91 -37.30 39.29
C ASP A 359 -102.52 -36.84 38.79
N GLN A 360 -102.46 -36.14 37.65
CA GLN A 360 -101.20 -35.51 37.19
C GLN A 360 -100.70 -34.43 38.16
N LEU A 361 -101.61 -33.70 38.80
CA LEU A 361 -101.28 -32.66 39.79
C LEU A 361 -100.77 -33.28 41.10
N LYS A 362 -101.36 -34.41 41.53
CA LYS A 362 -100.87 -35.20 42.68
C LYS A 362 -99.46 -35.75 42.45
N MET A 363 -99.16 -36.26 41.25
CA MET A 363 -97.81 -36.74 40.92
C MET A 363 -96.77 -35.61 40.95
N ARG A 364 -97.05 -34.45 40.32
CA ARG A 364 -96.12 -33.31 40.31
C ARG A 364 -95.83 -32.74 41.71
N LEU A 365 -96.84 -32.70 42.58
CA LEU A 365 -96.66 -32.26 43.97
C LEU A 365 -95.87 -33.28 44.82
N SER A 366 -95.98 -34.58 44.52
CA SER A 366 -95.18 -35.62 45.17
C SER A 366 -93.71 -35.55 44.75
N ASP A 367 -93.44 -35.30 43.47
CA ASP A 367 -92.07 -35.13 42.95
C ASP A 367 -91.37 -33.88 43.50
N GLN A 368 -92.11 -32.78 43.72
CA GLN A 368 -91.58 -31.58 44.37
C GLN A 368 -91.23 -31.79 45.85
N ARG A 369 -91.96 -32.66 46.55
CA ARG A 369 -91.71 -32.93 47.98
C ARG A 369 -90.46 -33.77 48.17
N ASN A 370 -90.24 -34.78 47.33
CA ASN A 370 -89.00 -35.58 47.33
C ASN A 370 -87.76 -34.73 46.94
N TRP A 371 -87.93 -33.72 46.08
CA TRP A 371 -86.84 -32.82 45.66
C TRP A 371 -86.35 -31.87 46.76
N SER A 372 -87.24 -31.42 47.64
CA SER A 372 -86.88 -30.59 48.80
C SER A 372 -86.03 -31.36 49.79
N ASP A 373 -86.40 -32.62 50.05
CA ASP A 373 -85.74 -33.45 51.06
C ASP A 373 -84.35 -33.94 50.57
N GLU A 374 -84.16 -34.20 49.27
CA GLU A 374 -82.85 -34.56 48.69
C GLU A 374 -81.86 -33.36 48.66
N LEU A 375 -82.33 -32.14 48.41
CA LEU A 375 -81.48 -30.95 48.41
C LEU A 375 -80.96 -30.57 49.80
N GLU A 376 -81.80 -30.79 50.84
CA GLU A 376 -81.44 -30.52 52.22
C GLU A 376 -80.38 -31.51 52.74
N MET A 377 -80.43 -32.77 52.28
CA MET A 377 -79.41 -33.80 52.56
C MET A 377 -78.05 -33.50 51.91
N HIS A 378 -78.01 -33.05 50.65
CA HIS A 378 -76.75 -32.83 49.93
C HIS A 378 -76.10 -31.46 50.19
N ALA A 379 -76.87 -30.42 50.55
CA ALA A 379 -76.31 -29.10 50.88
C ALA A 379 -75.44 -29.10 52.16
N MET A 380 -75.61 -30.09 53.05
CA MET A 380 -74.79 -30.22 54.27
C MET A 380 -73.35 -30.71 54.02
N GLN A 381 -73.00 -31.17 52.82
CA GLN A 381 -71.65 -31.66 52.48
C GLN A 381 -70.78 -30.65 51.70
N GLY A 382 -71.30 -29.47 51.35
CA GLY A 382 -70.48 -28.38 50.81
C GLY A 382 -69.96 -28.58 49.37
N GLU A 383 -70.55 -29.47 48.58
CA GLU A 383 -70.16 -29.75 47.19
C GLU A 383 -71.16 -29.14 46.18
N VAL A 384 -70.63 -28.54 45.09
CA VAL A 384 -71.43 -27.92 44.01
C VAL A 384 -71.54 -28.91 42.84
N PHE A 385 -72.74 -29.46 42.64
CA PHE A 385 -73.07 -30.40 41.57
C PHE A 385 -73.86 -29.75 40.42
N LYS A 386 -73.66 -30.23 39.19
CA LYS A 386 -74.54 -29.94 38.04
C LYS A 386 -75.23 -31.22 37.58
N ARG A 387 -76.49 -31.12 37.18
CA ARG A 387 -77.26 -32.24 36.62
C ARG A 387 -77.24 -32.17 35.09
N MET A 388 -76.68 -33.19 34.46
CA MET A 388 -76.79 -33.45 33.01
C MET A 388 -77.31 -34.88 32.87
N GLY A 389 -78.41 -35.09 32.13
CA GLY A 389 -78.86 -36.43 31.77
C GLY A 389 -79.39 -37.33 32.90
N GLY A 390 -79.74 -36.79 34.07
CA GLY A 390 -80.40 -37.55 35.15
C GLY A 390 -79.52 -37.95 36.33
N THR A 391 -78.19 -37.89 36.20
CA THR A 391 -77.20 -38.15 37.27
C THR A 391 -76.46 -36.87 37.71
N TRP A 392 -75.90 -36.89 38.92
CA TRP A 392 -75.15 -35.79 39.52
C TRP A 392 -73.64 -36.04 39.40
N GLU A 393 -72.88 -35.10 38.82
CA GLU A 393 -71.41 -35.16 38.73
C GLU A 393 -70.73 -33.98 39.47
N PRO A 394 -69.62 -34.20 40.19
CA PRO A 394 -68.86 -33.13 40.86
C PRO A 394 -68.21 -32.16 39.87
N SER A 395 -68.30 -30.85 40.11
CA SER A 395 -67.71 -29.85 39.20
C SER A 395 -66.17 -29.74 39.34
N ILE A 396 -65.45 -29.84 38.21
CA ILE A 396 -63.97 -29.90 38.09
C ILE A 396 -63.23 -28.60 38.51
N TYR A 397 -63.92 -27.59 39.04
CA TYR A 397 -63.35 -26.25 39.25
C TYR A 397 -62.29 -26.12 40.36
N LYS A 398 -62.09 -27.14 41.20
CA LYS A 398 -61.07 -27.11 42.28
C LYS A 398 -59.64 -27.40 41.80
N ARG A 399 -59.47 -28.17 40.72
CA ARG A 399 -58.13 -28.64 40.28
C ARG A 399 -57.27 -27.53 39.64
N ARG A 400 -57.89 -26.44 39.16
CA ARG A 400 -57.18 -25.33 38.49
C ARG A 400 -56.53 -24.32 39.43
N LEU A 401 -56.91 -24.27 40.70
CA LEU A 401 -56.36 -23.28 41.64
C LEU A 401 -55.00 -23.70 42.22
N GLU A 402 -54.75 -25.01 42.35
CA GLU A 402 -53.45 -25.53 42.82
C GLU A 402 -52.36 -25.45 41.72
N GLU A 403 -52.73 -25.60 40.44
CA GLU A 403 -51.78 -25.51 39.32
C GLU A 403 -51.25 -24.08 39.06
N ASP A 404 -51.99 -23.03 39.44
CA ASP A 404 -51.56 -21.64 39.27
C ASP A 404 -50.60 -21.19 40.41
N GLU A 405 -50.72 -21.75 41.62
CA GLU A 405 -49.82 -21.43 42.74
C GLU A 405 -48.43 -22.06 42.56
N ASP A 406 -48.34 -23.26 41.99
CA ASP A 406 -47.07 -23.93 41.70
C ASP A 406 -46.27 -23.24 40.58
N ARG A 407 -46.97 -22.72 39.56
CA ARG A 407 -46.34 -22.02 38.44
C ARG A 407 -45.75 -20.66 38.85
N GLU A 408 -46.33 -19.98 39.84
CA GLU A 408 -45.82 -18.70 40.35
C GLU A 408 -44.55 -18.85 41.22
N MET A 409 -44.38 -20.00 41.88
CA MET A 409 -43.16 -20.31 42.64
C MET A 409 -41.96 -20.63 41.74
N GLU A 410 -42.16 -21.36 40.64
CA GLU A 410 -41.10 -21.66 39.67
C GLU A 410 -40.59 -20.40 38.93
N GLU A 411 -41.47 -19.44 38.66
CA GLU A 411 -41.07 -18.20 37.97
C GLU A 411 -40.22 -17.26 38.86
N ARG A 412 -40.43 -17.32 40.19
CA ARG A 412 -39.67 -16.54 41.17
C ARG A 412 -38.28 -17.12 41.45
N THR A 413 -38.11 -18.43 41.36
CA THR A 413 -36.78 -19.08 41.48
C THR A 413 -35.95 -18.87 40.22
N ALA A 414 -36.56 -18.93 39.03
CA ALA A 414 -35.89 -18.68 37.74
C ALA A 414 -35.36 -17.23 37.60
N LYS A 415 -36.07 -16.22 38.13
CA LYS A 415 -35.60 -14.82 38.14
C LYS A 415 -34.42 -14.56 39.09
N ARG A 416 -34.25 -15.35 40.16
CA ARG A 416 -33.10 -15.21 41.07
C ARG A 416 -31.81 -15.80 40.50
N ALA A 417 -31.91 -16.79 39.61
CA ALA A 417 -30.76 -17.42 38.98
C ALA A 417 -30.16 -16.59 37.81
N ARG A 418 -30.89 -15.60 37.28
CA ARG A 418 -30.41 -14.73 36.18
C ARG A 418 -29.68 -13.46 36.64
N ASN A 419 -29.58 -13.21 37.94
CA ASN A 419 -28.94 -12.03 38.52
C ASN A 419 -27.67 -12.35 39.33
N TYR A 420 -27.03 -13.50 39.06
CA TYR A 420 -25.68 -13.84 39.56
C TYR A 420 -24.74 -14.12 38.40
#